data_AF-A0A2W6D645-F1
#
_entry.id   AF-A0A2W6D645-F1
#
_cell.length_a   1.000
_cell.length_b   1.000
_cell.length_c   1.000
_cell.angle_alpha   90.00
_cell.angle_beta   90.00
_cell.angle_gamma   90.00
#
_symmetry.space_group_name_H-M   'P 1'
#
loop_
_entity.id
_entity.type
_entity.pdbx_description
1 polymer ?
#
loop_
_entity_poly.entity_id
_entity_poly.type
_entity_poly.pdbx_seq_one_letter_code
_entity_poly.pdbx_strand_id
1 'polypeptide(L)' 'MIFKAVREGRPYPAHDLTLKQWALIPPHALRLDQLITTKGELGLDRLLAEDSTFYGDLFPHVVQWKGDLYLEDGLHRA' A
#
# COMPACT_ATOMS: atom_id res chain seq x y z
N MET A 1 2.38 -12.28 -13.70
CA MET A 1 2.71 -10.96 -13.14
C MET A 1 2.44 -10.99 -11.64
N ILE A 2 3.19 -10.23 -10.84
CA ILE A 2 2.97 -10.15 -9.39
C ILE A 2 1.75 -9.25 -9.07
N PHE A 3 1.53 -8.19 -9.85
CA PHE A 3 0.40 -7.27 -9.75
C PHE A 3 -0.56 -7.39 -10.94
N LYS A 4 -1.83 -7.00 -10.75
CA LYS A 4 -2.84 -6.86 -11.82
C LYS A 4 -2.39 -5.88 -12.88
N ALA A 5 -1.84 -4.73 -12.44
CA ALA A 5 -1.29 -3.69 -13.29
C ALA A 5 -0.34 -2.78 -12.48
N VAL A 6 0.43 -1.97 -13.19
CA VAL A 6 1.25 -0.89 -12.64
C VAL A 6 0.73 0.43 -13.20
N ARG A 7 0.51 1.41 -12.33
CA ARG A 7 0.09 2.75 -12.70
C ARG A 7 0.88 3.79 -11.92
N GLU A 8 1.17 4.91 -12.54
CA GLU A 8 1.73 6.06 -11.84
C GLU A 8 0.62 6.93 -11.25
N GLY A 9 0.69 7.14 -9.93
CA GLY A 9 -0.21 8.00 -9.20
C GLY A 9 -1.58 7.37 -8.87
N ARG A 10 -2.34 8.08 -8.04
CA ARG A 10 -3.62 7.63 -7.48
C ARG A 10 -4.78 8.14 -8.37
N PRO A 11 -5.73 7.28 -8.79
CA PRO A 11 -6.94 7.70 -9.53
C PRO A 11 -8.04 8.35 -8.71
N TYR A 12 -7.85 8.45 -7.41
CA TYR A 12 -8.86 8.86 -6.43
C TYR A 12 -8.36 10.07 -5.64
N PRO A 13 -9.28 10.86 -5.06
CA PRO A 13 -8.93 11.97 -4.18
C PRO A 13 -8.20 11.46 -2.92
N ALA A 14 -7.53 12.37 -2.20
CA ALA A 14 -6.96 12.05 -0.90
C ALA A 14 -8.05 11.53 0.04
N HIS A 15 -7.73 10.46 0.79
CA HIS A 15 -8.64 9.85 1.76
C HIS A 15 -8.53 10.49 3.16
N ASP A 16 -7.62 11.45 3.35
CA ASP A 16 -7.39 12.21 4.59
C ASP A 16 -7.24 11.36 5.86
N LEU A 17 -6.76 10.11 5.71
CA LEU A 17 -6.49 9.21 6.83
C LEU A 17 -5.04 9.35 7.26
N THR A 18 -4.84 9.54 8.55
CA THR A 18 -3.53 9.45 9.19
C THR A 18 -3.10 7.99 9.32
N LEU A 19 -1.80 7.75 9.47
CA LEU A 19 -1.26 6.39 9.71
C LEU A 19 -1.90 5.70 10.93
N LYS A 20 -2.23 6.45 11.98
CA LYS A 20 -2.92 5.91 13.17
C LYS A 20 -4.33 5.43 12.86
N GLN A 21 -5.04 6.10 11.96
CA GLN A 21 -6.40 5.72 11.57
C GLN A 21 -6.39 4.48 10.66
N TRP A 22 -5.37 4.33 9.82
CA TRP A 22 -5.17 3.10 9.04
C TRP A 22 -4.96 1.87 9.93
N ALA A 23 -4.18 1.99 11.01
CA ALA A 23 -3.95 0.89 11.96
C ALA A 23 -5.22 0.43 12.71
N LEU A 24 -6.30 1.20 12.67
CA LEU A 24 -7.61 0.80 13.22
C LEU A 24 -8.43 -0.04 12.23
N ILE A 25 -8.04 -0.08 10.95
CA ILE A 25 -8.70 -0.87 9.92
C ILE A 25 -8.20 -2.31 10.05
N PRO A 26 -9.08 -3.30 10.24
CA PRO A 26 -8.66 -4.69 10.36
C PRO A 26 -7.99 -5.16 9.05
N PRO A 27 -6.86 -5.87 9.13
CA PRO A 27 -6.17 -6.35 7.94
C PRO A 27 -7.01 -7.43 7.24
N HIS A 28 -6.96 -7.42 5.90
CA HIS A 28 -7.60 -8.43 5.06
C HIS A 28 -6.58 -9.10 4.16
N ALA A 29 -6.70 -10.42 4.01
CA ALA A 29 -5.87 -11.16 3.08
C ALA A 29 -6.30 -10.86 1.64
N LEU A 30 -5.39 -10.29 0.86
CA LEU A 30 -5.58 -9.99 -0.56
C LEU A 30 -4.46 -10.65 -1.37
N ARG A 31 -4.77 -11.07 -2.59
CA ARG A 31 -3.74 -11.58 -3.50
C ARG A 31 -3.10 -10.42 -4.27
N LEU A 32 -1.78 -10.42 -4.39
CA LEU A 32 -1.06 -9.37 -5.12
C LEU A 32 -1.52 -9.24 -6.58
N ASP A 33 -1.88 -10.35 -7.22
CA ASP A 33 -2.36 -10.38 -8.61
C ASP A 33 -3.73 -9.71 -8.81
N GLN A 34 -4.41 -9.31 -7.73
CA GLN A 34 -5.64 -8.53 -7.75
C GLN A 34 -5.38 -7.01 -7.61
N LEU A 35 -4.17 -6.62 -7.22
CA LEU A 35 -3.84 -5.24 -6.88
C LEU A 35 -3.21 -4.50 -8.07
N ILE A 36 -3.55 -3.22 -8.20
CA ILE A 36 -2.88 -2.26 -9.07
C ILE A 36 -1.92 -1.45 -8.20
N THR A 37 -0.62 -1.52 -8.46
CA THR A 37 0.33 -0.64 -7.74
C THR A 37 0.25 0.77 -8.30
N THR A 38 0.28 1.75 -7.40
CA THR A 38 0.36 3.19 -7.73
C THR A 38 1.80 3.71 -7.83
N LYS A 39 2.78 2.83 -7.57
CA LYS A 39 4.22 3.11 -7.64
C LYS A 39 4.85 2.15 -8.66
N GLY A 40 5.62 2.72 -9.61
CA GLY A 40 6.35 1.96 -10.63
C GLY A 40 7.60 1.25 -10.12
N GLU A 41 8.19 1.79 -9.05
CA GLU A 41 9.41 1.25 -8.44
C GLU A 41 9.21 0.96 -6.95
N LEU A 42 9.68 -0.21 -6.54
CA LEU A 42 9.84 -0.57 -5.13
C LEU A 42 11.31 -0.29 -4.78
N GLY A 43 11.57 0.87 -4.17
CA GLY A 43 12.93 1.25 -3.75
C GLY A 43 13.45 0.30 -2.68
N LEU A 44 14.53 -0.42 -2.97
CA LEU A 44 15.16 -1.38 -2.06
C LEU A 44 15.81 -0.66 -0.85
N ASP A 45 16.20 0.59 -1.03
CA ASP A 45 16.70 1.51 -0.01
C ASP A 45 15.65 1.81 1.08
N ARG A 46 14.36 1.81 0.72
CA ARG A 46 13.25 2.02 1.66
C ARG A 46 12.91 0.79 2.50
N LEU A 47 13.32 -0.41 2.07
CA LEU A 47 13.20 -1.65 2.86
C LEU A 47 14.19 -1.69 4.03
N LEU A 48 15.30 -0.95 3.95
CA LEU A 48 16.41 -1.00 4.90
C LEU A 48 16.47 0.20 5.85
N ALA A 49 15.51 1.12 5.79
CA ALA A 49 15.47 2.28 6.67
C ALA A 49 15.17 1.86 8.13
N GLU A 50 16.09 2.18 9.05
CA GLU A 50 16.03 1.81 10.48
C GLU A 50 14.79 2.32 11.24
N ASP A 51 14.03 3.26 10.68
CA ASP A 51 12.71 3.71 11.19
C ASP A 51 11.57 2.71 10.93
N SER A 52 11.85 1.60 10.24
CA SER A 52 10.82 0.60 9.88
C SER A 52 10.48 -0.38 10.99
N THR A 53 11.01 -0.18 12.20
CA THR A 53 10.61 -0.92 13.40
C THR A 53 9.86 -0.01 14.37
N PHE A 54 8.66 -0.45 14.75
CA PHE A 54 8.04 -0.26 16.08
C PHE A 54 6.78 0.62 16.27
N TYR A 55 6.32 1.48 15.34
CA TYR A 55 5.07 2.25 15.59
C TYR A 55 4.11 2.53 14.42
N GLY A 56 4.36 2.06 13.20
CA GLY A 56 3.52 2.40 12.05
C GLY A 56 3.18 1.20 11.18
N ASP A 57 1.91 0.81 11.22
CA ASP A 57 1.18 -0.19 10.40
C ASP A 57 2.01 -1.32 9.76
N LEU A 58 1.77 -2.55 10.24
CA LEU A 58 2.44 -3.78 9.77
C LEU A 58 1.98 -4.23 8.39
N PHE A 59 0.93 -3.61 7.85
CA PHE A 59 0.30 -4.06 6.62
C PHE A 59 0.32 -2.98 5.53
N PRO A 60 0.42 -3.40 4.24
CA PRO A 60 0.27 -2.47 3.14
C PRO A 60 -1.12 -1.83 3.07
N HIS A 61 -1.18 -0.57 2.66
CA HIS A 61 -2.43 0.17 2.50
C HIS A 61 -3.02 -0.04 1.11
N VAL A 62 -4.28 -0.46 1.06
CA VAL A 62 -5.02 -0.71 -0.17
C VAL A 62 -6.30 0.14 -0.19
N VAL A 63 -6.50 0.87 -1.27
CA VAL A 63 -7.70 1.68 -1.51
C VAL A 63 -8.54 1.03 -2.61
N GLN A 64 -9.82 0.81 -2.32
CA GLN A 64 -10.78 0.41 -3.34
C GLN A 64 -11.36 1.66 -4.03
N TRP A 65 -11.27 1.72 -5.36
CA TRP A 65 -11.84 2.82 -6.13
C TRP A 65 -12.37 2.33 -7.47
N LYS A 66 -13.62 2.69 -7.79
CA LYS A 66 -14.31 2.33 -9.04
C LYS A 66 -14.21 0.82 -9.40
N GLY A 67 -14.22 -0.05 -8.39
CA GLY A 67 -14.17 -1.50 -8.56
C GLY A 67 -12.78 -2.12 -8.59
N ASP A 68 -11.71 -1.31 -8.61
CA ASP A 68 -10.32 -1.79 -8.56
C ASP A 68 -9.68 -1.57 -7.19
N LEU A 69 -8.68 -2.40 -6.88
CA LEU A 69 -7.88 -2.32 -5.65
C LEU A 69 -6.52 -1.74 -5.96
N TYR A 70 -6.17 -0.64 -5.28
CA TYR A 70 -4.94 0.10 -5.51
C TYR A 70 -4.02 -0.01 -4.29
N LEU A 71 -2.82 -0.56 -4.49
CA LEU A 71 -1.77 -0.56 -3.50
C LEU A 71 -1.10 0.82 -3.45
N GLU A 72 -1.25 1.52 -2.34
CA GLU A 72 -0.64 2.84 -2.11
C GLU A 72 0.74 2.74 -1.48
N ASP A 73 0.82 2.03 -0.36
CA ASP A 73 2.03 2.04 0.45
C ASP A 73 2.22 0.77 1.29
N GLY A 74 3.39 0.65 1.92
CA GLY A 74 3.66 -0.35 2.95
C GLY A 74 4.19 -1.69 2.45
N LEU A 75 4.40 -1.90 1.15
CA LEU A 75 5.04 -3.13 0.65
C LEU A 75 6.51 -3.28 1.07
N HIS A 76 7.15 -2.18 1.49
CA HIS A 76 8.51 -2.15 2.01
C HIS A 76 8.61 -2.52 3.50
N ARG A 77 7.50 -2.94 4.13
CA ARG A 77 7.41 -3.26 5.56
C ARG A 77 7.09 -4.74 5.84
N ALA A 78 6.91 -5.52 4.78
CA ALA A 78 6.52 -6.93 4.81
C ALA A 78 7.71 -7.88 4.68
#